data_AF-A0A969DRF9-F1
#
_entry.id   AF-A0A969DRF9-F1
#
_cell.length_a   1.000
_cell.length_b   1.000
_cell.length_c   1.000
_cell.angle_alpha   90.00
_cell.angle_beta   90.00
_cell.angle_gamma   90.00
#
_symmetry.space_group_name_H-M   'P 1'
#
loop_
_entity.id
_entity.type
_entity.pdbx_description
1 polymer ?
#
loop_
_entity_poly.entity_id
_entity_poly.type
_entity_poly.pdbx_seq_one_letter_code
_entity_poly.pdbx_strand_id
1 'polypeptide(L)'
;MNNSIAIIAEGSQNLADEFGFIRIEYFQEITDQKIDEWVKHFFSKYPDIEKIIIPVRLGKDDSDYTGLRVGLHIRLTKELGKKRLIPIMFLSEQTRNEIIGNQIFNINEKTSVLLFTPGVKIIGSFDLNKETIDGFNNHITEEELKSQVLPKLLITNQREQGHQLANEWGVFRLAKFAGIELTSIKLPTDLYFKYQFSKTDLNVQPHGYTKIGLQSKGCDAMLIDDNANEGWKEVLEHILKSNINLHSSKLDILTTYEEAYAYQDYESKDIIFWI
;
A
#
# COMPACT_ATOMS: atom_id res chain seq x y z
N MET A 1 -20.49 5.47 26.72
CA MET A 1 -19.25 4.84 26.22
C MET A 1 -19.21 5.15 24.73
N ASN A 2 -18.61 6.26 24.29
CA ASN A 2 -19.03 6.89 23.02
C ASN A 2 -17.89 7.30 22.06
N ASN A 3 -16.67 6.75 22.16
CA ASN A 3 -15.51 7.28 21.42
C ASN A 3 -14.89 6.34 20.37
N SER A 4 -15.59 5.29 19.88
CA SER A 4 -15.04 4.41 18.83
C SER A 4 -15.37 4.85 17.39
N ILE A 5 -16.02 6.00 17.21
CA ILE A 5 -16.41 6.52 15.89
C ILE A 5 -15.66 7.81 15.60
N ALA A 6 -15.06 7.87 14.42
CA ALA A 6 -14.38 9.03 13.90
C ALA A 6 -15.11 9.62 12.70
N ILE A 7 -15.00 10.94 12.55
CA ILE A 7 -15.43 11.66 11.34
C ILE A 7 -14.29 12.53 10.83
N ILE A 8 -14.00 12.41 9.54
CA ILE A 8 -13.13 13.36 8.84
C ILE A 8 -13.99 14.59 8.54
N ALA A 9 -13.74 15.68 9.26
CA ALA A 9 -14.52 16.90 9.13
C ALA A 9 -13.65 18.00 8.54
N GLU A 10 -14.18 18.67 7.52
CA GLU A 10 -13.66 19.97 7.10
C GLU A 10 -14.03 21.03 8.15
N GLY A 11 -13.31 22.16 8.14
CA GLY A 11 -13.35 23.22 9.16
C GLY A 11 -14.74 23.77 9.55
N SER A 12 -15.83 23.41 8.87
CA SER A 12 -17.17 24.00 9.00
C SER A 12 -18.33 23.05 9.30
N GLN A 13 -18.14 21.72 9.44
CA GLN A 13 -19.25 20.80 9.75
C GLN A 13 -19.26 20.36 11.22
N ASN A 14 -20.26 20.81 11.99
CA ASN A 14 -20.44 20.52 13.43
C ASN A 14 -21.03 19.13 13.75
N LEU A 15 -20.96 18.16 12.82
CA LEU A 15 -21.46 16.79 13.04
C LEU A 15 -20.67 16.05 14.13
N ALA A 16 -19.37 16.30 14.23
CA ALA A 16 -18.54 15.67 15.26
C ALA A 16 -19.01 16.05 16.67
N ASP A 17 -19.32 17.32 16.89
CA ASP A 17 -19.75 17.84 18.19
C ASP A 17 -21.19 17.39 18.51
N GLU A 18 -22.08 17.37 17.50
CA GLU A 18 -23.47 16.93 17.64
C GLU A 18 -23.57 15.48 18.14
N PHE A 19 -22.76 14.58 17.59
CA PHE A 19 -22.80 13.15 17.94
C PHE A 19 -21.72 12.72 18.94
N GLY A 20 -20.80 13.61 19.32
CA GLY A 20 -19.68 13.33 20.21
C GLY A 20 -18.62 12.42 19.58
N PHE A 21 -18.41 12.51 18.27
CA PHE A 21 -17.42 11.72 17.53
C PHE A 21 -16.02 12.34 17.60
N ILE A 22 -15.00 11.50 17.36
CA ILE A 22 -13.64 11.98 17.19
C ILE A 22 -13.57 12.77 15.88
N ARG A 23 -13.35 14.08 15.99
CA ARG A 23 -13.10 14.95 14.83
C ARG A 23 -11.67 14.77 14.34
N ILE A 24 -11.52 14.55 13.05
CA ILE A 24 -10.21 14.48 12.38
C ILE A 24 -10.18 15.56 11.31
N GLU A 25 -9.17 16.42 11.39
CA GLU A 25 -8.90 17.41 10.36
C GLU A 25 -8.10 16.78 9.22
N TYR A 26 -8.53 17.07 7.99
CA TYR A 26 -7.83 16.66 6.77
C TYR A 26 -7.28 17.90 6.05
N PHE A 27 -5.97 17.92 5.83
CA PHE A 27 -5.24 19.08 5.32
C PHE A 27 -4.95 18.99 3.81
N GLN A 28 -5.91 18.50 3.02
CA GLN A 28 -5.81 18.43 1.55
C GLN A 28 -4.51 17.77 1.07
N GLU A 29 -4.30 16.52 1.46
CA GLU A 29 -3.12 15.79 1.03
C GLU A 29 -3.24 15.37 -0.44
N ILE A 30 -2.36 15.91 -1.29
CA ILE A 30 -2.48 15.80 -2.76
C ILE A 30 -1.87 14.50 -3.30
N THR A 31 -0.94 13.88 -2.58
CA THR A 31 -0.19 12.69 -3.05
C THR A 31 -0.50 11.44 -2.24
N ASP A 32 -0.42 10.27 -2.87
CA ASP A 32 -0.63 8.98 -2.18
C ASP A 32 0.30 8.77 -0.98
N GLN A 33 1.54 9.26 -1.06
CA GLN A 33 2.48 9.20 0.04
C GLN A 33 1.99 10.00 1.24
N LYS A 34 1.53 11.23 1.02
CA LYS A 34 1.03 12.08 2.10
C LYS A 34 -0.27 11.53 2.68
N ILE A 35 -1.15 10.98 1.85
CA ILE A 35 -2.36 10.31 2.33
C ILE A 35 -2.01 9.06 3.16
N ASP A 36 -1.03 8.25 2.73
CA ASP A 36 -0.55 7.09 3.51
C ASP A 36 -0.01 7.50 4.89
N GLU A 37 0.91 8.47 4.91
CA GLU A 37 1.50 8.98 6.14
C GLU A 37 0.43 9.54 7.08
N TRP A 38 -0.52 10.30 6.54
CA TRP A 38 -1.64 10.84 7.29
C TRP A 38 -2.55 9.74 7.86
N VAL A 39 -2.93 8.73 7.06
CA VAL A 39 -3.77 7.61 7.51
C VAL A 39 -3.07 6.81 8.63
N LYS A 40 -1.77 6.53 8.47
CA LYS A 40 -0.96 5.82 9.48
C LYS A 40 -0.87 6.61 10.78
N HIS A 41 -0.56 7.91 10.69
CA HIS A 41 -0.50 8.80 11.84
C HIS A 41 -1.86 8.87 12.56
N PHE A 42 -2.94 8.99 11.79
CA PHE A 42 -4.31 9.04 12.29
C PHE A 42 -4.67 7.80 13.13
N PHE A 43 -4.48 6.60 12.60
CA PHE A 43 -4.82 5.36 13.34
C PHE A 43 -3.86 5.07 14.50
N SER A 44 -2.62 5.56 14.43
CA SER A 44 -1.68 5.51 15.56
C SER A 44 -2.14 6.40 16.71
N LYS A 45 -2.63 7.61 16.41
CA LYS A 45 -3.15 8.57 17.39
C LYS A 45 -4.47 8.11 18.03
N TYR A 46 -5.30 7.41 17.27
CA TYR A 46 -6.63 6.98 17.71
C TYR A 46 -6.82 5.46 17.52
N PRO A 47 -6.16 4.64 18.37
CA PRO A 47 -6.14 3.19 18.22
C PRO A 47 -7.48 2.52 18.52
N ASP A 48 -8.43 3.20 19.16
CA ASP A 48 -9.72 2.64 19.57
C ASP A 48 -10.85 2.86 18.54
N ILE A 49 -10.54 3.44 17.37
CA ILE A 49 -11.53 3.67 16.32
C ILE A 49 -11.98 2.35 15.70
N GLU A 50 -13.29 2.13 15.68
CA GLU A 50 -13.95 0.95 15.13
C GLU A 50 -14.83 1.30 13.93
N LYS A 51 -15.02 2.59 13.62
CA LYS A 51 -15.81 3.05 12.48
C LYS A 51 -15.37 4.44 12.07
N ILE A 52 -15.36 4.70 10.76
CA ILE A 52 -14.99 6.01 10.23
C ILE A 52 -16.04 6.53 9.26
N ILE A 53 -16.33 7.83 9.38
CA ILE A 53 -17.18 8.61 8.49
C ILE A 53 -16.30 9.54 7.66
N ILE A 54 -16.45 9.50 6.33
CA ILE A 54 -15.58 10.18 5.38
C ILE A 54 -16.45 10.92 4.34
N PRO A 55 -16.42 12.25 4.25
CA PRO A 55 -17.00 12.96 3.10
C PRO A 55 -16.41 12.45 1.78
N VAL A 56 -17.24 12.21 0.77
CA VAL A 56 -16.78 11.71 -0.54
C VAL A 56 -15.79 12.68 -1.20
N ARG A 57 -16.03 13.98 -1.07
CA ARG A 57 -15.15 15.07 -1.52
C ARG A 57 -14.50 15.67 -0.28
N LEU A 58 -13.16 15.80 -0.30
CA LEU A 58 -12.34 16.30 0.81
C LEU A 58 -11.37 17.36 0.31
N GLY A 59 -11.60 18.63 0.60
CA GLY A 59 -10.77 19.75 0.23
C GLY A 59 -11.55 20.99 -0.23
N LYS A 60 -10.82 22.09 -0.41
CA LYS A 60 -11.30 23.33 -1.02
C LYS A 60 -11.33 23.11 -2.53
N ASP A 61 -12.30 23.72 -3.18
CA ASP A 61 -12.47 23.71 -4.64
C ASP A 61 -12.63 22.31 -5.25
N ASP A 62 -13.68 21.59 -4.81
CA ASP A 62 -14.21 20.43 -5.52
C ASP A 62 -13.20 19.31 -5.81
N SER A 63 -12.18 19.18 -4.95
CA SER A 63 -11.11 18.19 -5.02
C SER A 63 -11.66 16.78 -5.24
N ASP A 64 -11.45 16.29 -6.46
CA ASP A 64 -12.05 15.10 -7.06
C ASP A 64 -12.07 13.90 -6.11
N TYR A 65 -13.26 13.58 -5.58
CA TYR A 65 -13.56 12.33 -4.87
C TYR A 65 -12.47 11.85 -3.88
N THR A 66 -11.73 12.78 -3.26
CA THR A 66 -10.51 12.47 -2.51
C THR A 66 -10.81 11.64 -1.27
N GLY A 67 -12.01 11.74 -0.70
CA GLY A 67 -12.48 10.85 0.35
C GLY A 67 -12.48 9.37 -0.06
N LEU A 68 -12.85 9.07 -1.31
CA LEU A 68 -12.78 7.70 -1.83
C LEU A 68 -11.32 7.21 -1.92
N ARG A 69 -10.40 8.09 -2.32
CA ARG A 69 -8.95 7.80 -2.34
C ARG A 69 -8.41 7.51 -0.94
N VAL A 70 -8.80 8.30 0.07
CA VAL A 70 -8.51 8.04 1.48
C VAL A 70 -9.07 6.68 1.92
N GLY A 71 -10.32 6.37 1.57
CA GLY A 71 -10.94 5.08 1.87
C GLY A 71 -10.18 3.89 1.26
N LEU A 72 -9.65 4.04 0.05
CA LEU A 72 -8.79 3.04 -0.57
C LEU A 72 -7.47 2.89 0.18
N HIS A 73 -6.83 3.99 0.58
CA HIS A 73 -5.63 3.91 1.41
C HIS A 73 -5.88 3.19 2.73
N ILE A 74 -7.01 3.45 3.40
CA ILE A 74 -7.41 2.70 4.60
C ILE A 74 -7.52 1.22 4.28
N ARG A 75 -8.24 0.84 3.22
CA ARG A 75 -8.45 -0.58 2.84
C ARG A 75 -7.17 -1.27 2.41
N LEU A 76 -6.22 -0.59 1.76
CA LEU A 76 -5.07 -1.21 1.09
C LEU A 76 -3.76 -1.18 1.89
N THR A 77 -3.68 -0.38 2.96
CA THR A 77 -2.48 -0.29 3.81
C THR A 77 -2.45 -1.45 4.81
N LYS A 78 -1.55 -2.42 4.62
CA LYS A 78 -1.48 -3.63 5.47
C LYS A 78 -1.01 -3.32 6.89
N GLU A 79 -0.19 -2.29 7.06
CA GLU A 79 0.37 -1.85 8.34
C GLU A 79 -0.71 -1.41 9.34
N LEU A 80 -1.92 -1.08 8.85
CA LEU A 80 -3.06 -0.77 9.70
C LEU A 80 -3.66 -2.00 10.41
N GLY A 81 -3.23 -3.22 10.05
CA GLY A 81 -3.74 -4.46 10.63
C GLY A 81 -5.27 -4.52 10.55
N LYS A 82 -5.96 -4.78 11.66
CA LYS A 82 -7.43 -4.84 11.70
C LYS A 82 -8.12 -3.52 11.35
N LYS A 83 -7.44 -2.38 11.45
CA LYS A 83 -8.04 -1.06 11.18
C LYS A 83 -8.39 -0.87 9.70
N ARG A 84 -7.72 -1.55 8.78
CA ARG A 84 -8.11 -1.54 7.36
C ARG A 84 -9.47 -2.21 7.09
N LEU A 85 -10.03 -2.92 8.07
CA LEU A 85 -11.24 -3.73 7.94
C LEU A 85 -12.48 -3.12 8.60
N ILE A 86 -12.33 -1.96 9.25
CA ILE A 86 -13.45 -1.29 9.92
C ILE A 86 -14.51 -0.80 8.92
N PRO A 87 -15.78 -0.69 9.32
CA PRO A 87 -16.81 -0.06 8.51
C PRO A 87 -16.42 1.38 8.13
N ILE A 88 -16.64 1.73 6.85
CA ILE A 88 -16.46 3.08 6.31
C ILE A 88 -17.82 3.59 5.84
N MET A 89 -18.26 4.73 6.38
CA MET A 89 -19.44 5.45 5.91
C MET A 89 -19.01 6.68 5.12
N PHE A 90 -19.46 6.79 3.89
CA PHE A 90 -19.23 7.94 3.04
C PHE A 90 -20.38 8.94 3.13
N LEU A 91 -20.07 10.23 3.33
CA LEU A 91 -21.05 11.31 3.28
C LEU A 91 -21.09 11.92 1.88
N SER A 92 -22.26 11.94 1.25
CA SER A 92 -22.47 12.61 -0.03
C SER A 92 -23.94 12.82 -0.30
N GLU A 93 -24.26 13.98 -0.88
CA GLU A 93 -25.57 14.23 -1.48
C GLU A 93 -25.73 13.52 -2.85
N GLN A 94 -24.63 13.07 -3.45
CA GLN A 94 -24.67 12.29 -4.68
C GLN A 94 -24.87 10.80 -4.39
N THR A 95 -25.71 10.15 -5.19
CA THR A 95 -25.90 8.70 -5.17
C THR A 95 -24.65 7.98 -5.71
N ARG A 96 -24.52 6.68 -5.37
CA ARG A 96 -23.43 5.83 -5.90
C ARG A 96 -23.35 5.86 -7.43
N ASN A 97 -24.51 5.90 -8.09
CA ASN A 97 -24.64 5.87 -9.56
C ASN A 97 -24.17 7.18 -10.21
N GLU A 98 -24.47 8.32 -9.59
CA GLU A 98 -23.99 9.62 -10.07
C GLU A 98 -22.46 9.72 -9.91
N ILE A 99 -21.94 9.28 -8.77
CA ILE A 99 -20.50 9.29 -8.49
C ILE A 99 -19.75 8.42 -9.50
N ILE A 100 -20.15 7.16 -9.70
CA ILE A 100 -19.48 6.27 -10.67
C ILE A 100 -19.63 6.79 -12.10
N GLY A 101 -20.79 7.35 -12.46
CA GLY A 101 -21.01 7.98 -13.75
C GLY A 101 -19.99 9.09 -14.00
N ASN A 102 -19.81 10.00 -13.04
CA ASN A 102 -18.85 11.10 -13.14
C ASN A 102 -17.40 10.60 -13.27
N GLN A 103 -17.01 9.54 -12.55
CA GLN A 103 -15.64 9.02 -12.63
C GLN A 103 -15.35 8.28 -13.93
N ILE A 104 -16.33 7.57 -14.51
CA ILE A 104 -16.14 6.84 -15.78
C ILE A 104 -15.69 7.76 -16.91
N PHE A 105 -16.18 9.00 -16.93
CA PHE A 105 -15.92 9.95 -18.02
C PHE A 105 -14.73 10.87 -17.77
N ASN A 106 -14.37 11.12 -16.50
CA ASN A 106 -13.51 12.24 -16.15
C ASN A 106 -12.25 11.88 -15.34
N ILE A 107 -12.08 10.62 -14.90
CA ILE A 107 -10.99 10.27 -13.98
C ILE A 107 -10.25 9.01 -14.42
N ASN A 108 -8.92 9.06 -14.36
CA ASN A 108 -8.03 7.94 -14.70
C ASN A 108 -8.18 6.75 -13.73
N GLU A 109 -8.50 7.02 -12.46
CA GLU A 109 -8.77 6.02 -11.43
C GLU A 109 -10.25 5.97 -11.04
N LYS A 110 -10.82 4.76 -11.02
CA LYS A 110 -12.23 4.53 -10.70
C LYS A 110 -12.39 4.19 -9.21
N THR A 111 -12.03 5.13 -8.35
CA THR A 111 -12.08 4.97 -6.88
C THR A 111 -13.50 4.72 -6.34
N SER A 112 -14.53 5.15 -7.08
CA SER A 112 -15.95 5.00 -6.74
C SER A 112 -16.40 3.55 -6.66
N VAL A 113 -15.68 2.60 -7.27
CA VAL A 113 -16.03 1.18 -7.19
C VAL A 113 -15.99 0.69 -5.73
N LEU A 114 -15.19 1.34 -4.86
CA LEU A 114 -15.17 1.08 -3.42
C LEU A 114 -16.57 1.18 -2.79
N LEU A 115 -17.43 2.08 -3.27
CA LEU A 115 -18.79 2.28 -2.76
C LEU A 115 -19.71 1.06 -2.93
N PHE A 116 -19.33 0.11 -3.78
CA PHE A 116 -20.07 -1.11 -4.10
C PHE A 116 -19.45 -2.36 -3.45
N THR A 117 -18.59 -2.17 -2.45
CA THR A 117 -17.89 -3.25 -1.74
C THR A 117 -18.45 -3.44 -0.32
N PRO A 118 -18.31 -4.64 0.29
CA PRO A 118 -18.72 -4.86 1.67
C PRO A 118 -18.02 -3.93 2.66
N GLY A 119 -18.68 -3.66 3.79
CA GLY A 119 -18.18 -2.75 4.83
C GLY A 119 -18.11 -1.29 4.41
N VAL A 120 -18.78 -0.92 3.31
CA VAL A 120 -18.90 0.46 2.84
C VAL A 120 -20.38 0.84 2.69
N LYS A 121 -20.76 1.99 3.27
CA LYS A 121 -22.08 2.61 3.11
C LYS A 121 -21.91 4.04 2.63
N ILE A 122 -22.84 4.53 1.81
CA ILE A 122 -22.94 5.96 1.48
C ILE A 122 -24.24 6.49 2.08
N ILE A 123 -24.25 7.73 2.54
CA ILE A 123 -25.41 8.38 3.15
C ILE A 123 -25.36 9.89 2.91
N GLY A 124 -26.53 10.51 2.72
CA GLY A 124 -26.67 11.96 2.68
C GLY A 124 -26.49 12.58 4.06
N SER A 125 -26.08 13.85 4.10
CA SER A 125 -25.83 14.54 5.37
C SER A 125 -27.11 14.67 6.21
N PHE A 126 -28.25 14.83 5.55
CA PHE A 126 -29.57 14.93 6.21
C PHE A 126 -30.10 13.59 6.75
N ASP A 127 -29.66 12.48 6.18
CA ASP A 127 -30.05 11.13 6.62
C ASP A 127 -29.12 10.61 7.74
N LEU A 128 -28.02 11.30 8.01
CA LEU A 128 -27.06 10.92 9.04
C LEU A 128 -27.66 11.18 10.43
N ASN A 129 -28.07 10.10 11.10
CA ASN A 129 -28.56 10.13 12.47
C ASN A 129 -27.96 8.97 13.28
N LYS A 130 -28.11 9.05 14.60
CA LYS A 130 -27.53 8.07 15.52
C LYS A 130 -27.97 6.64 15.24
N GLU A 131 -29.25 6.41 14.92
CA GLU A 131 -29.76 5.08 14.57
C GLU A 131 -29.07 4.51 13.34
N THR A 132 -28.88 5.33 12.32
CA THR A 132 -28.25 4.91 11.06
C THR A 132 -26.77 4.60 11.24
N ILE A 133 -26.10 5.36 12.11
CA ILE A 133 -24.70 5.17 12.46
C ILE A 133 -24.55 3.90 13.29
N ASP A 134 -25.30 3.77 14.38
CA ASP A 134 -25.25 2.63 15.30
C ASP A 134 -25.67 1.32 14.62
N GLY A 135 -26.61 1.40 13.65
CA GLY A 135 -27.08 0.26 12.86
C GLY A 135 -26.09 -0.25 11.80
N PHE A 136 -24.98 0.47 11.54
CA PHE A 136 -23.97 0.06 10.56
C PHE A 136 -22.65 -0.34 11.22
N ASN A 137 -22.49 -1.63 11.54
CA ASN A 137 -21.27 -2.18 12.18
C ASN A 137 -20.60 -3.27 11.34
N ASN A 138 -20.80 -3.23 10.02
CA ASN A 138 -20.34 -4.25 9.08
C ASN A 138 -18.82 -4.18 8.89
N HIS A 139 -18.08 -4.74 9.84
CA HIS A 139 -16.67 -5.05 9.67
C HIS A 139 -16.54 -6.09 8.57
N ILE A 140 -15.46 -5.99 7.78
CA ILE A 140 -15.12 -7.03 6.83
C ILE A 140 -14.01 -7.91 7.40
N THR A 141 -13.87 -9.12 6.89
CA THR A 141 -12.73 -10.00 7.15
C THR A 141 -11.66 -9.80 6.08
N GLU A 142 -10.44 -10.28 6.34
CA GLU A 142 -9.41 -10.35 5.30
C GLU A 142 -9.83 -11.22 4.11
N GLU A 143 -10.65 -12.26 4.34
CA GLU A 143 -11.20 -13.09 3.28
C GLU A 143 -12.18 -12.32 2.39
N GLU A 144 -13.09 -11.53 2.99
CA GLU A 144 -14.02 -10.66 2.25
C GLU A 144 -13.29 -9.54 1.51
N LEU A 145 -12.24 -8.97 2.12
CA LEU A 145 -11.36 -8.02 1.44
C LEU A 145 -10.78 -8.64 0.17
N LYS A 146 -10.21 -9.85 0.26
CA LYS A 146 -9.60 -10.53 -0.89
C LYS A 146 -10.59 -11.01 -1.95
N SER A 147 -11.75 -11.53 -1.53
CA SER A 147 -12.72 -12.18 -2.43
C SER A 147 -13.79 -11.22 -2.98
N GLN A 148 -14.13 -10.15 -2.25
CA GLN A 148 -15.28 -9.29 -2.59
C GLN A 148 -14.92 -7.82 -2.80
N VAL A 149 -13.81 -7.33 -2.22
CA VAL A 149 -13.36 -5.94 -2.38
C VAL A 149 -12.30 -5.84 -3.48
N LEU A 150 -11.12 -6.45 -3.29
CA LEU A 150 -9.98 -6.34 -4.21
C LEU A 150 -10.30 -6.69 -5.68
N PRO A 151 -11.09 -7.73 -5.99
CA PRO A 151 -11.40 -8.10 -7.38
C PRO A 151 -12.27 -7.06 -8.09
N LYS A 152 -12.99 -6.21 -7.35
CA LYS A 152 -13.84 -5.15 -7.90
C LYS A 152 -13.06 -3.86 -8.15
N LEU A 153 -12.00 -3.61 -7.41
CA LEU A 153 -11.23 -2.36 -7.54
C LEU A 153 -10.54 -2.27 -8.90
N LEU A 154 -10.53 -1.06 -9.47
CA LEU A 154 -9.85 -0.74 -10.73
C LEU A 154 -8.84 0.37 -10.45
N ILE A 155 -7.62 -0.02 -10.08
CA ILE A 155 -6.51 0.87 -9.79
C ILE A 155 -5.44 0.65 -10.86
N THR A 156 -5.09 1.70 -11.58
CA THR A 156 -4.11 1.69 -12.67
C THR A 156 -2.75 2.17 -12.16
N ASN A 157 -1.68 1.71 -12.81
CA ASN A 157 -0.35 2.23 -12.50
C ASN A 157 -0.23 3.62 -13.13
N GLN A 158 -0.06 4.65 -12.30
CA GLN A 158 0.16 6.02 -12.75
C GLN A 158 1.64 6.37 -12.97
N ARG A 159 2.55 5.45 -12.67
CA ARG A 159 3.99 5.67 -12.88
C ARG A 159 4.32 5.47 -14.36
N GLU A 160 5.00 6.44 -14.95
CA GLU A 160 5.39 6.42 -16.37
C GLU A 160 6.37 5.28 -16.71
N GLN A 161 7.10 4.74 -15.72
CA GLN A 161 8.08 3.69 -15.91
C GLN A 161 7.65 2.38 -15.22
N GLY A 162 6.97 1.51 -15.96
CA GLY A 162 6.54 0.19 -15.45
C GLY A 162 7.69 -0.71 -14.96
N HIS A 163 8.93 -0.47 -15.41
CA HIS A 163 10.12 -1.24 -15.00
C HIS A 163 10.51 -1.01 -13.54
N GLN A 164 10.44 0.22 -13.04
CA GLN A 164 10.80 0.55 -11.66
C GLN A 164 9.93 -0.21 -10.64
N LEU A 165 8.63 -0.35 -10.92
CA LEU A 165 7.73 -1.04 -10.01
C LEU A 165 7.98 -2.56 -9.96
N ALA A 166 8.34 -3.18 -11.08
CA ALA A 166 8.68 -4.61 -11.10
C ALA A 166 9.94 -4.88 -10.26
N ASN A 167 10.92 -3.97 -10.32
CA ASN A 167 12.14 -4.02 -9.53
C ASN A 167 11.85 -3.82 -8.04
N GLU A 168 11.15 -2.75 -7.67
CA GLU A 168 10.70 -2.50 -6.29
C GLU A 168 9.96 -3.73 -5.73
N TRP A 169 9.00 -4.28 -6.48
CA TRP A 169 8.22 -5.44 -6.04
C TRP A 169 9.06 -6.72 -5.93
N GLY A 170 9.99 -6.92 -6.86
CA GLY A 170 10.94 -8.04 -6.88
C GLY A 170 11.80 -8.08 -5.61
N VAL A 171 12.37 -6.93 -5.23
CA VAL A 171 13.19 -6.76 -4.03
C VAL A 171 12.40 -7.13 -2.77
N PHE A 172 11.20 -6.57 -2.56
CA PHE A 172 10.41 -6.86 -1.37
C PHE A 172 9.95 -8.32 -1.29
N ARG A 173 9.61 -8.94 -2.44
CA ARG A 173 9.25 -10.36 -2.47
C ARG A 173 10.43 -11.26 -2.15
N LEU A 174 11.60 -10.95 -2.69
CA LEU A 174 12.82 -11.75 -2.48
C LEU A 174 13.35 -11.57 -1.06
N ALA A 175 13.35 -10.35 -0.51
CA ALA A 175 13.68 -10.09 0.89
C ALA A 175 12.82 -10.93 1.83
N LYS A 176 11.50 -10.94 1.60
CA LYS A 176 10.58 -11.74 2.39
C LYS A 176 10.81 -13.25 2.22
N PHE A 177 11.07 -13.72 1.00
CA PHE A 177 11.44 -15.13 0.75
C PHE A 177 12.70 -15.51 1.54
N ALA A 178 13.68 -14.60 1.58
CA ALA A 178 14.94 -14.78 2.30
C ALA A 178 14.82 -14.54 3.82
N GLY A 179 13.67 -14.08 4.32
CA GLY A 179 13.47 -13.80 5.75
C GLY A 179 14.16 -12.53 6.25
N ILE A 180 14.38 -11.55 5.36
CA ILE A 180 15.08 -10.29 5.66
C ILE A 180 14.08 -9.16 5.75
N GLU A 181 14.26 -8.29 6.74
CA GLU A 181 13.65 -6.98 6.77
C GLU A 181 14.60 -5.97 6.12
N LEU A 182 14.15 -5.30 5.06
CA LEU A 182 14.95 -4.30 4.35
C LEU A 182 15.02 -3.03 5.19
N THR A 183 16.23 -2.63 5.56
CA THR A 183 16.45 -1.45 6.42
C THR A 183 16.71 -0.19 5.61
N SER A 184 17.19 -0.34 4.38
CA SER A 184 17.62 0.78 3.54
C SER A 184 16.47 1.43 2.75
N ILE A 185 15.31 0.77 2.63
CA ILE A 185 14.26 1.15 1.66
C ILE A 185 12.88 1.04 2.25
N LYS A 186 12.07 2.04 1.93
CA LYS A 186 10.66 2.10 2.32
C LYS A 186 9.78 1.44 1.28
N LEU A 187 8.76 0.73 1.75
CA LEU A 187 7.71 0.22 0.88
C LEU A 187 7.06 1.37 0.11
N PRO A 188 6.86 1.22 -1.21
CA PRO A 188 6.10 2.17 -1.98
C PRO A 188 4.69 2.38 -1.41
N THR A 189 4.26 3.64 -1.38
CA THR A 189 3.02 4.05 -0.71
C THR A 189 1.86 4.35 -1.66
N ASP A 190 2.10 4.27 -2.98
CA ASP A 190 1.08 4.52 -3.98
C ASP A 190 -0.02 3.45 -3.97
N LEU A 191 -1.21 3.84 -4.42
CA LEU A 191 -2.38 2.97 -4.40
C LEU A 191 -2.20 1.71 -5.24
N TYR A 192 -1.48 1.81 -6.37
CA TYR A 192 -1.27 0.67 -7.26
C TYR A 192 -0.37 -0.38 -6.60
N PHE A 193 0.76 0.02 -6.01
CA PHE A 193 1.61 -0.88 -5.26
C PHE A 193 0.84 -1.54 -4.10
N LYS A 194 0.13 -0.75 -3.28
CA LYS A 194 -0.67 -1.27 -2.16
C LYS A 194 -1.75 -2.25 -2.60
N TYR A 195 -2.36 -1.99 -3.75
CA TYR A 195 -3.35 -2.87 -4.36
C TYR A 195 -2.75 -4.21 -4.76
N GLN A 196 -1.64 -4.20 -5.49
CA GLN A 196 -0.92 -5.43 -5.90
C GLN A 196 -0.39 -6.18 -4.68
N PHE A 197 0.19 -5.46 -3.72
CA PHE A 197 0.66 -6.02 -2.47
C PHE A 197 -0.48 -6.68 -1.70
N SER A 198 -1.67 -6.09 -1.67
CA SER A 198 -2.86 -6.66 -1.02
C SER A 198 -3.41 -7.91 -1.68
N LYS A 199 -3.25 -8.06 -2.99
CA LYS A 199 -3.63 -9.29 -3.72
C LYS A 199 -2.73 -10.48 -3.44
N THR A 200 -1.51 -10.24 -2.99
CA THR A 200 -0.56 -11.32 -2.75
C THR A 200 -0.68 -11.89 -1.35
N ASP A 201 -0.91 -13.20 -1.30
CA ASP A 201 -0.68 -14.01 -0.11
C ASP A 201 0.82 -14.24 0.02
N LEU A 202 1.45 -13.39 0.83
CA LEU A 202 2.86 -13.48 1.13
C LEU A 202 3.19 -14.62 2.11
N ASN A 203 2.39 -15.70 2.16
CA ASN A 203 2.74 -16.92 2.87
C ASN A 203 3.78 -17.70 2.06
N VAL A 204 4.85 -17.01 1.68
CA VAL A 204 6.10 -17.63 1.28
C VAL A 204 6.72 -18.09 2.59
N GLN A 205 6.49 -19.36 2.93
CA GLN A 205 7.21 -19.99 4.02
C GLN A 205 8.69 -19.94 3.65
N PRO A 206 9.56 -19.28 4.46
CA PRO A 206 10.99 -19.27 4.20
C PRO A 206 11.43 -20.72 4.03
N HIS A 207 11.81 -21.11 2.82
CA HIS A 207 12.34 -22.44 2.60
C HIS A 207 13.77 -22.41 3.14
N GLY A 208 13.92 -22.85 4.39
CA GLY A 208 15.18 -22.80 5.13
C GLY A 208 16.34 -23.59 4.51
N TYR A 209 16.16 -24.25 3.36
CA TYR A 209 17.21 -25.04 2.72
C TYR A 209 17.02 -25.15 1.20
N THR A 210 17.09 -24.04 0.46
CA THR A 210 17.61 -24.13 -0.92
C THR A 210 19.08 -23.80 -0.88
N LYS A 211 19.92 -24.80 -0.60
CA LYS A 211 21.34 -24.73 -0.94
C LYS A 211 21.38 -24.65 -2.47
N ILE A 212 21.44 -23.43 -3.01
CA ILE A 212 21.84 -23.23 -4.40
C ILE A 212 23.29 -23.69 -4.43
N GLY A 213 23.48 -24.90 -4.95
CA GLY A 213 24.76 -25.59 -4.95
C GLY A 213 25.74 -24.86 -5.84
N LEU A 214 26.54 -23.98 -5.26
CA LEU A 214 27.82 -23.56 -5.80
C LEU A 214 28.89 -23.90 -4.77
N GLN A 215 30.00 -24.41 -5.28
CA GLN A 215 30.94 -25.27 -4.59
C GLN A 215 31.62 -24.59 -3.39
N SER A 216 32.17 -25.44 -2.53
CA SER A 216 32.71 -25.22 -1.19
C SER A 216 33.91 -24.26 -1.03
N LYS A 217 34.12 -23.26 -1.90
CA LYS A 217 35.36 -22.44 -1.90
C LYS A 217 35.21 -20.92 -1.89
N GLY A 218 34.05 -20.38 -2.18
CA GLY A 218 33.79 -18.94 -2.21
C GLY A 218 32.73 -18.65 -3.26
N CYS A 219 32.24 -17.41 -3.30
CA CYS A 219 31.38 -16.92 -4.37
C CYS A 219 31.69 -15.44 -4.55
N ASP A 220 32.31 -15.12 -5.68
CA ASP A 220 32.44 -13.77 -6.17
C ASP A 220 31.28 -13.50 -7.14
N ALA A 221 30.26 -12.81 -6.64
CA ALA A 221 29.07 -12.45 -7.41
C ALA A 221 29.15 -11.00 -7.88
N MET A 222 28.44 -10.70 -8.97
CA MET A 222 28.26 -9.34 -9.44
C MET A 222 26.79 -9.04 -9.70
N LEU A 223 26.34 -7.85 -9.33
CA LEU A 223 25.04 -7.31 -9.68
C LEU A 223 25.24 -6.13 -10.64
N ILE A 224 24.61 -6.21 -11.81
CA ILE A 224 24.52 -5.11 -12.78
C ILE A 224 23.05 -4.69 -12.82
N ASP A 225 22.73 -3.57 -12.19
CA ASP A 225 21.36 -3.03 -12.11
C ASP A 225 21.46 -1.55 -11.71
N ASP A 226 20.77 -0.68 -12.44
CA ASP A 226 20.74 0.76 -12.16
C ASP A 226 20.04 1.11 -10.84
N ASN A 227 19.19 0.19 -10.37
CA ASN A 227 18.48 0.19 -9.10
C ASN A 227 19.11 -0.81 -8.09
N ALA A 228 20.38 -1.20 -8.26
CA ALA A 228 21.05 -2.12 -7.33
C ALA A 228 21.01 -1.65 -5.87
N ASN A 229 21.11 -0.33 -5.66
CA ASN A 229 21.04 0.31 -4.34
C ASN A 229 19.60 0.45 -3.84
N GLU A 230 18.60 0.14 -4.67
CA GLU A 230 17.20 -0.01 -4.29
C GLU A 230 16.88 -1.42 -3.77
N GLY A 231 17.85 -2.01 -3.05
CA GLY A 231 17.62 -3.08 -2.08
C GLY A 231 17.98 -4.45 -2.61
N TRP A 232 18.15 -4.58 -3.92
CA TRP A 232 18.74 -5.75 -4.56
C TRP A 232 20.09 -6.11 -3.94
N LYS A 233 20.94 -5.12 -3.66
CA LYS A 233 22.20 -5.31 -2.93
C LYS A 233 21.99 -6.00 -1.58
N GLU A 234 21.13 -5.46 -0.73
CA GLU A 234 20.91 -5.95 0.64
C GLU A 234 20.36 -7.39 0.63
N VAL A 235 19.42 -7.66 -0.29
CA VAL A 235 18.83 -9.00 -0.47
C VAL A 235 19.85 -10.01 -0.97
N LEU A 236 20.58 -9.69 -2.03
CA LEU A 236 21.54 -10.61 -2.63
C LEU A 236 22.73 -10.87 -1.71
N GLU A 237 23.27 -9.84 -1.05
CA GLU A 237 24.33 -10.04 -0.05
C GLU A 237 23.91 -11.01 1.05
N HIS A 238 22.67 -10.88 1.55
CA HIS A 238 22.17 -11.80 2.57
C HIS A 238 22.02 -13.21 2.02
N ILE A 239 21.41 -13.40 0.84
CA ILE A 239 21.23 -14.73 0.22
C ILE A 239 22.60 -15.41 0.02
N LEU A 240 23.59 -14.66 -0.47
CA LEU A 240 24.97 -15.14 -0.67
C LEU A 240 25.65 -15.51 0.65
N LYS A 241 25.36 -14.82 1.77
CA LYS A 241 25.94 -15.12 3.09
C LYS A 241 25.23 -16.27 3.81
N SER A 242 23.90 -16.35 3.74
CA SER A 242 23.09 -17.27 4.55
C SER A 242 22.81 -18.61 3.87
N ASN A 243 22.67 -18.64 2.53
CA ASN A 243 22.28 -19.85 1.79
C ASN A 243 23.42 -20.46 0.97
N ILE A 244 24.43 -19.67 0.63
CA ILE A 244 25.66 -20.14 -0.01
C ILE A 244 26.75 -20.13 1.07
N ASN A 245 26.80 -21.21 1.84
CA ASN A 245 27.64 -21.34 3.04
C ASN A 245 29.14 -21.21 2.68
N LEU A 246 29.68 -19.99 2.75
CA LEU A 246 30.99 -19.63 2.26
C LEU A 246 31.72 -18.76 3.28
N HIS A 247 32.95 -19.14 3.60
CA HIS A 247 33.82 -18.36 4.48
C HIS A 247 34.23 -17.00 3.86
N SER A 248 33.94 -16.75 2.59
CA SER A 248 34.10 -15.47 1.89
C SER A 248 33.15 -15.37 0.69
N SER A 249 32.13 -14.53 0.79
CA SER A 249 31.29 -14.12 -0.35
C SER A 249 31.44 -12.61 -0.58
N LYS A 250 31.61 -12.22 -1.85
CA LYS A 250 31.73 -10.83 -2.30
C LYS A 250 30.63 -10.56 -3.32
N LEU A 251 30.01 -9.39 -3.22
CA LEU A 251 29.08 -8.89 -4.23
C LEU A 251 29.62 -7.57 -4.76
N ASP A 252 30.13 -7.58 -5.99
CA ASP A 252 30.47 -6.37 -6.72
C ASP A 252 29.22 -5.79 -7.40
N ILE A 253 29.15 -4.48 -7.54
CA ILE A 253 27.95 -3.79 -8.03
C ILE A 253 28.36 -2.79 -9.09
N LEU A 254 27.70 -2.87 -10.26
CA LEU A 254 27.79 -1.90 -11.34
C LEU A 254 26.40 -1.29 -11.51
N THR A 255 26.31 0.03 -11.38
CA THR A 255 25.02 0.75 -11.35
C THR A 255 24.77 1.58 -12.60
N THR A 256 25.76 1.72 -13.48
CA THR A 256 25.60 2.45 -14.73
C THR A 256 25.96 1.60 -15.93
N TYR A 257 25.42 2.00 -17.08
CA TYR A 257 25.78 1.39 -18.35
C TYR A 257 27.29 1.55 -18.64
N GLU A 258 27.87 2.70 -18.33
CA GLU A 258 29.29 2.98 -18.55
C GLU A 258 30.19 2.10 -17.67
N GLU A 259 29.80 1.88 -16.40
CA GLU A 259 30.50 0.97 -15.48
C GLU A 259 30.45 -0.47 -15.98
N ALA A 260 29.27 -0.94 -16.40
CA ALA A 260 29.10 -2.28 -16.98
C ALA A 260 29.89 -2.43 -18.28
N TYR A 261 29.82 -1.44 -19.18
CA TYR A 261 30.53 -1.47 -20.45
C TYR A 261 32.06 -1.44 -20.29
N ALA A 262 32.56 -0.70 -19.28
CA ALA A 262 33.99 -0.62 -18.99
C ALA A 262 34.53 -1.86 -18.26
N TYR A 263 33.67 -2.62 -17.59
CA TYR A 263 34.07 -3.85 -16.90
C TYR A 263 34.38 -4.95 -17.92
N GLN A 264 35.59 -5.53 -17.87
CA GLN A 264 36.03 -6.56 -18.84
C GLN A 264 36.28 -7.94 -18.23
N ASP A 265 36.34 -8.02 -16.90
CA ASP A 265 36.73 -9.26 -16.19
C ASP A 265 35.51 -10.04 -15.68
N TYR A 266 34.54 -10.29 -16.58
CA TYR A 266 33.33 -11.05 -16.25
C TYR A 266 33.64 -12.50 -15.87
N GLU A 267 34.71 -13.08 -16.42
CA GLU A 267 35.13 -14.46 -16.18
C GLU A 267 35.64 -14.70 -14.76
N SER A 268 36.04 -13.63 -14.04
CA SER A 268 36.40 -13.70 -12.62
C SER A 268 35.20 -13.91 -11.68
N LYS A 269 33.95 -13.79 -12.19
CA LYS A 269 32.73 -13.89 -11.38
C LYS A 269 32.10 -15.27 -11.47
N ASP A 270 31.76 -15.83 -10.31
CA ASP A 270 31.06 -17.10 -10.19
C ASP A 270 29.57 -16.96 -10.58
N ILE A 271 28.98 -15.80 -10.31
CA ILE A 271 27.58 -15.49 -10.60
C ILE A 271 27.46 -14.04 -11.04
N ILE A 272 26.73 -13.79 -12.12
CA ILE A 272 26.37 -12.44 -12.55
C ILE A 272 24.84 -12.33 -12.54
N PHE A 273 24.33 -11.42 -11.73
CA PHE A 273 22.94 -10.99 -11.72
C PHE A 273 22.83 -9.79 -12.65
N TRP A 274 21.99 -9.92 -13.67
CA TRP A 274 21.60 -8.81 -14.53
C TRP A 274 20.08 -8.68 -14.44
N ILE A 275 19.61 -7.56 -13.89
CA ILE A 275 18.21 -7.31 -13.55
C ILE A 275 17.77 -6.03 -14.25
#